data_AF-A0A6P4ZNQ6-F1
#
_entry.id   AF-A0A6P4ZNQ6-F1
#
_cell.length_a   1.000
_cell.length_b   1.000
_cell.length_c   1.000
_cell.angle_alpha   90.00
_cell.angle_beta   90.00
_cell.angle_gamma   90.00
#
_symmetry.space_group_name_H-M   'P 1'
#
loop_
_entity.id
_entity.type
_entity.pdbx_description
1 polymer ?
#
loop_
_entity_poly.entity_id
_entity_poly.type
_entity_poly.pdbx_seq_one_letter_code
_entity_poly.pdbx_strand_id
1 'polypeptide(L)'
;MVSSVELDVQAICTDNPPPALDATCTCNTGYTGDGLVSGTGCSDTDACLANPCDAQATCTDNPPPALDATCTCNTGYTGDGLVSGTGCSDIDACLANPCDAQATCTDNPPPALDATCTCPLWYTGDGLVNGTGCSDIDACLANPCDTQATCTDNPPPALDATCTCNTGYTGDGLASGTGCSDIDACLANPCDAQATCTDNPPPALDATCACNTGYTGDGLVSGTGCSDIDTCLADPCDAQATCTDNPPPALDATCTCTTGYTGDGLVHGTGCSDINACLANPCDAQATCTDNPPPALDATCTCNTGYTGDGLVSGTGCSDIDACLANPCDAQATCTDNPPPALDATCTCNTGYTGDGLVNGTGCSDIDACLANPCDAQATCTDNPPPALDATCTCNTGYTGDGLVSGTGCSDTDACLANPCDAQTTCTDNPPPALDATCTCNTGYTGDGFVNGTGCSDTDACLANPCDARATCTDNPPPALDATCTCNTGYTGDGLASGTGCSGHLYG
;
A
#
# COMPACT_ATOMS: atom_id res chain seq x y z
N MET A 1 64.41 46.34 160.85
CA MET A 1 64.49 45.07 160.11
C MET A 1 63.37 44.20 160.64
N VAL A 2 62.40 43.68 159.89
CA VAL A 2 62.01 43.72 158.45
C VAL A 2 60.46 43.58 158.45
N SER A 3 59.62 44.01 157.49
CA SER A 3 59.81 44.47 156.10
C SER A 3 58.85 45.63 155.74
N SER A 4 58.97 46.13 154.51
CA SER A 4 57.87 46.65 153.70
C SER A 4 57.33 45.53 152.80
N VAL A 5 56.01 45.42 152.61
CA VAL A 5 55.37 44.46 151.67
C VAL A 5 55.14 45.18 150.35
N GLU A 6 55.51 44.55 149.22
CA GLU A 6 55.19 45.07 147.88
C GLU A 6 53.82 44.57 147.43
N LEU A 7 52.96 45.50 147.01
CA LEU A 7 51.56 45.27 146.66
C LEU A 7 51.40 45.21 145.13
N ASP A 8 50.48 44.39 144.64
CA ASP A 8 50.22 44.31 143.20
C ASP A 8 49.57 45.62 142.71
N VAL A 9 50.01 46.13 141.57
CA VAL A 9 49.49 47.38 140.96
C VAL A 9 48.03 47.26 140.50
N GLN A 10 47.52 46.04 140.38
CA GLN A 10 46.12 45.74 140.07
C GLN A 10 45.33 45.29 141.31
N ALA A 11 45.87 45.45 142.52
CA ALA A 11 45.18 45.21 143.78
C ALA A 11 44.96 46.48 144.60
N ILE A 12 43.90 46.48 145.41
CA ILE A 12 43.64 47.45 146.47
C ILE A 12 43.81 46.71 147.80
N CYS A 13 44.73 47.20 148.63
CA CYS A 13 45.07 46.58 149.91
C CYS A 13 44.85 47.54 151.08
N THR A 14 44.48 46.99 152.23
CA THR A 14 44.32 47.73 153.49
C THR A 14 45.05 47.04 154.64
N ASP A 15 45.86 47.81 155.38
CA ASP A 15 46.57 47.34 156.57
C ASP A 15 45.59 46.95 157.69
N ASN A 16 45.85 45.81 158.34
CA ASN A 16 45.11 45.37 159.51
C ASN A 16 45.63 46.06 160.79
N PRO A 17 44.75 46.36 161.77
CA PRO A 17 45.15 47.03 163.00
C PRO A 17 45.98 46.12 163.94
N PRO A 18 46.83 46.70 164.82
CA PRO A 18 47.66 45.93 165.75
C PRO A 18 46.84 45.00 166.67
N PRO A 19 47.37 43.81 167.06
CA PRO A 19 48.79 43.42 167.02
C PRO A 19 49.26 42.71 165.73
N ALA A 20 48.42 42.59 164.71
CA ALA A 20 48.84 42.06 163.41
C ALA A 20 49.70 43.09 162.64
N LEU A 21 50.63 42.61 161.83
CA LEU A 21 51.38 43.38 160.83
C LEU A 21 51.19 42.72 159.46
N ASP A 22 49.92 42.58 159.04
CA ASP A 22 49.53 42.08 157.73
C ASP A 22 48.51 43.03 157.06
N ALA A 23 48.28 42.83 155.77
CA ALA A 23 47.34 43.61 154.96
C ALA A 23 46.48 42.66 154.14
N THR A 24 45.21 43.00 153.93
CA THR A 24 44.30 42.25 153.07
C THR A 24 44.18 42.96 151.72
N CYS A 25 44.42 42.23 150.63
CA CYS A 25 44.38 42.73 149.26
C CYS A 25 43.20 42.13 148.50
N THR A 26 42.65 42.90 147.56
CA THR A 26 41.63 42.46 146.61
C THR A 26 41.97 42.99 145.22
N CYS A 27 41.92 42.14 144.21
CA CYS A 27 42.15 42.54 142.82
C CYS A 27 41.05 43.48 142.30
N ASN A 28 41.43 44.36 141.37
CA ASN A 28 40.52 45.23 140.64
C ASN A 28 39.54 44.41 139.78
N THR A 29 38.38 44.99 139.44
CA THR A 29 37.38 44.34 138.57
C THR A 29 38.00 43.90 137.23
N GLY A 30 37.72 42.66 136.82
CA GLY A 30 38.38 42.00 135.69
C GLY A 30 39.60 41.15 136.08
N TYR A 31 40.09 41.22 137.32
CA TYR A 31 41.25 40.45 137.77
C TYR A 31 40.94 39.51 138.95
N THR A 32 41.61 38.35 138.98
CA THR A 32 41.56 37.36 140.07
C THR A 32 42.93 37.11 140.68
N GLY A 33 42.96 36.67 141.94
CA GLY A 33 44.18 36.34 142.69
C GLY A 33 44.20 36.93 144.10
N ASP A 34 45.35 36.81 144.78
CA ASP A 34 45.55 37.29 146.16
C ASP A 34 46.02 38.75 146.28
N GLY A 35 46.36 39.40 145.16
CA GLY A 35 46.74 40.81 145.11
C GLY A 35 48.07 41.17 145.78
N LEU A 36 48.91 40.17 146.08
CA LEU A 36 50.25 40.36 146.63
C LEU A 36 51.30 39.94 145.60
N VAL A 37 52.32 40.77 145.38
CA VAL A 37 53.43 40.44 144.43
C VAL A 37 54.21 39.20 144.89
N SER A 38 54.24 38.93 146.20
CA SER A 38 54.81 37.71 146.78
C SER A 38 53.93 36.47 146.70
N GLY A 39 52.71 36.61 146.17
CA GLY A 39 51.67 35.57 146.09
C GLY A 39 51.38 35.18 144.63
N THR A 40 50.10 35.03 144.29
CA THR A 40 49.66 34.88 142.90
C THR A 40 49.62 36.21 142.14
N GLY A 41 49.61 37.35 142.86
CA GLY A 41 49.32 38.66 142.28
C GLY A 41 47.88 38.74 141.79
N CYS A 42 47.63 39.65 140.86
CA CYS A 42 46.38 39.75 140.11
C CYS A 42 46.62 39.35 138.63
N SER A 43 45.87 38.37 138.15
CA SER A 43 45.85 37.95 136.74
C SER A 43 44.47 38.15 136.12
N ASP A 44 44.43 38.19 134.81
CA ASP A 44 43.18 38.30 134.04
C ASP A 44 42.14 37.25 134.45
N THR A 45 40.86 37.61 134.41
CA THR A 45 39.74 36.71 134.71
C THR A 45 39.21 36.13 133.42
N ASP A 46 39.99 35.22 132.83
CA ASP A 46 39.68 34.60 131.53
C ASP A 46 38.24 34.06 131.50
N ALA A 47 37.36 34.80 130.82
CA ALA A 47 35.94 34.51 130.74
C ALA A 47 35.66 33.29 129.84
N CYS A 48 36.60 32.90 128.98
CA CYS A 48 36.49 31.68 128.19
C CYS A 48 36.60 30.41 129.05
N LEU A 49 37.24 30.46 130.23
CA LEU A 49 37.29 29.32 131.17
C LEU A 49 35.89 28.89 131.67
N ALA A 50 34.91 29.80 131.65
CA ALA A 50 33.52 29.49 131.97
C ALA A 50 32.78 28.71 130.84
N ASN A 51 33.42 28.52 129.68
CA ASN A 51 32.83 28.00 128.44
C ASN A 51 31.51 28.72 128.05
N PRO A 52 31.53 30.06 127.90
CA PRO A 52 30.33 30.84 127.56
C PRO A 52 29.90 30.63 126.10
N CYS A 53 30.80 30.17 125.24
CA CYS A 53 30.58 30.01 123.81
C CYS A 53 30.09 28.61 123.43
N ASP A 54 29.21 28.59 122.42
CA ASP A 54 28.73 27.39 121.74
C ASP A 54 29.91 26.54 121.22
N ALA A 55 29.74 25.21 121.13
CA ALA A 55 30.80 24.31 120.71
C ALA A 55 31.24 24.52 119.24
N GLN A 56 30.43 25.24 118.45
CA GLN A 56 30.73 25.68 117.10
C GLN A 56 31.11 27.17 117.02
N ALA A 57 31.45 27.80 118.15
CA ALA A 57 32.05 29.13 118.23
C ALA A 57 33.49 29.09 118.76
N THR A 58 34.30 30.02 118.28
CA THR A 58 35.60 30.35 118.88
C THR A 58 35.39 31.40 119.97
N CYS A 59 35.87 31.12 121.19
CA CYS A 59 35.87 32.07 122.30
C CYS A 59 37.10 32.98 122.26
N THR A 60 36.89 34.28 122.41
CA THR A 60 37.95 35.27 122.62
C THR A 60 37.66 36.03 123.90
N ASP A 61 38.57 35.97 124.87
CA ASP A 61 38.45 36.67 126.14
C ASP A 61 38.55 38.20 125.94
N ASN A 62 37.70 38.97 126.61
CA ASN A 62 37.71 40.43 126.49
C ASN A 62 38.59 41.02 127.61
N PRO A 63 39.57 41.89 127.29
CA PRO A 63 40.53 42.35 128.28
C PRO A 63 39.88 43.19 129.41
N PRO A 64 40.43 43.14 130.64
CA PRO A 64 39.93 43.86 131.81
C PRO A 64 39.71 45.36 131.56
N PRO A 65 38.68 45.98 132.17
CA PRO A 65 37.85 45.46 133.27
C PRO A 65 36.60 44.69 132.83
N ALA A 66 36.54 44.23 131.57
CA ALA A 66 35.48 43.32 131.12
C ALA A 66 35.50 42.00 131.93
N LEU A 67 34.35 41.33 131.96
CA LEU A 67 34.13 40.03 132.62
C LEU A 67 33.32 39.09 131.70
N ASP A 68 33.30 39.40 130.40
CA ASP A 68 32.61 38.67 129.35
C ASP A 68 33.60 38.24 128.26
N ALA A 69 33.18 37.34 127.39
CA ALA A 69 33.97 36.90 126.24
C ALA A 69 33.20 37.15 124.95
N THR A 70 33.92 37.42 123.87
CA THR A 70 33.36 37.51 122.52
C THR A 70 33.36 36.12 121.89
N CYS A 71 32.16 35.60 121.62
CA CYS A 71 31.96 34.35 120.88
C CYS A 71 31.75 34.64 119.40
N THR A 72 32.52 34.00 118.52
CA THR A 72 32.33 34.10 117.06
C THR A 72 32.10 32.72 116.48
N CYS A 73 30.97 32.51 115.80
CA CYS A 73 30.69 31.24 115.12
C CYS A 73 31.79 30.90 114.10
N ASN A 74 32.15 29.61 114.06
CA ASN A 74 33.13 29.08 113.12
C ASN A 74 32.58 29.16 111.68
N THR A 75 33.45 29.14 110.68
CA THR A 75 33.05 29.17 109.26
C THR A 75 32.01 28.09 108.94
N GLY A 76 30.93 28.47 108.25
CA GLY A 76 29.76 27.62 108.01
C GLY A 76 28.63 27.78 109.02
N TYR A 77 28.83 28.52 110.13
CA TYR A 77 27.82 28.72 111.16
C TYR A 77 27.43 30.19 111.35
N THR A 78 26.19 30.41 111.78
CA THR A 78 25.61 31.73 112.10
C THR A 78 24.90 31.70 113.46
N GLY A 79 24.79 32.88 114.10
CA GLY A 79 24.21 33.05 115.43
C GLY A 79 25.01 34.03 116.29
N ASP A 80 24.66 34.12 117.57
CA ASP A 80 25.38 34.91 118.58
C ASP A 80 26.55 34.15 119.25
N GLY A 81 26.71 32.86 118.95
CA GLY A 81 27.81 32.02 119.42
C GLY A 81 27.82 31.75 120.92
N LEU A 82 26.79 32.14 121.67
CA LEU A 82 26.70 31.97 123.13
C LEU A 82 25.87 30.74 123.49
N VAL A 83 26.33 29.91 124.44
CA VAL A 83 25.54 28.78 124.98
C VAL A 83 24.23 29.26 125.62
N SER A 84 24.23 30.46 126.19
CA SER A 84 23.06 31.09 126.79
C SER A 84 22.16 31.85 125.80
N GLY A 85 22.52 31.88 124.52
CA GLY A 85 21.89 32.65 123.46
C GLY A 85 21.21 31.78 122.40
N THR A 86 21.37 32.17 121.14
CA THR A 86 21.01 31.35 119.97
C THR A 86 22.02 30.25 119.64
N GLY A 87 23.25 30.36 120.16
CA GLY A 87 24.35 29.45 119.85
C GLY A 87 24.87 29.66 118.43
N CYS A 88 25.33 28.57 117.81
CA CYS A 88 25.72 28.54 116.40
C CYS A 88 24.92 27.48 115.65
N SER A 89 24.10 27.90 114.68
CA SER A 89 23.41 27.01 113.75
C SER A 89 24.09 27.01 112.38
N ASP A 90 23.83 25.97 111.60
CA ASP A 90 24.26 25.87 110.20
C ASP A 90 23.81 27.08 109.36
N ILE A 91 24.58 27.44 108.34
CA ILE A 91 24.18 28.43 107.32
C ILE A 91 23.57 27.66 106.16
N ASP A 92 22.26 27.47 106.22
CA ASP A 92 21.49 26.83 105.15
C ASP A 92 21.60 27.65 103.84
N ALA A 93 22.48 27.18 102.95
CA ALA A 93 22.76 27.81 101.67
C ALA A 93 21.59 27.66 100.68
N CYS A 94 20.67 26.71 100.90
CA CYS A 94 19.47 26.55 100.08
C CYS A 94 18.47 27.71 100.26
N LEU A 95 18.48 28.41 101.40
CA LEU A 95 17.64 29.60 101.63
C LEU A 95 17.91 30.74 100.65
N ALA A 96 19.11 30.80 100.05
CA ALA A 96 19.46 31.76 99.01
C ALA A 96 18.82 31.43 97.63
N ASN A 97 18.15 30.28 97.50
CA ASN A 97 17.65 29.70 96.24
C ASN A 97 18.75 29.64 95.15
N PRO A 98 19.92 29.00 95.41
CA PRO A 98 21.00 28.91 94.42
C PRO A 98 20.68 27.97 93.26
N CYS A 99 19.75 27.03 93.47
CA CYS A 99 19.39 25.99 92.52
C CYS A 99 18.22 26.38 91.60
N ASP A 100 18.29 25.90 90.35
CA ASP A 100 17.24 25.99 89.36
C ASP A 100 15.90 25.45 89.91
N ALA A 101 14.78 25.99 89.40
CA ALA A 101 13.43 25.64 89.85
C ALA A 101 13.08 24.14 89.69
N GLN A 102 13.80 23.40 88.84
CA GLN A 102 13.65 21.96 88.66
C GLN A 102 14.65 21.14 89.49
N ALA A 103 15.74 21.74 89.99
CA ALA A 103 16.76 21.04 90.76
C ALA A 103 16.37 20.84 92.24
N THR A 104 16.83 19.75 92.83
CA THR A 104 16.76 19.56 94.29
C THR A 104 17.99 20.19 94.93
N CYS A 105 17.78 21.16 95.83
CA CYS A 105 18.84 21.75 96.64
C CYS A 105 19.15 20.87 97.86
N THR A 106 20.43 20.57 98.09
CA THR A 106 20.93 19.95 99.32
C THR A 106 22.02 20.83 99.91
N ASP A 107 21.82 21.30 101.13
CA ASP A 107 22.77 22.11 101.86
C ASP A 107 24.04 21.30 102.18
N ASN A 108 25.23 21.88 101.98
CA ASN A 108 26.50 21.19 102.24
C ASN A 108 26.92 21.44 103.69
N PRO A 109 27.26 20.40 104.47
CA PRO A 109 27.55 20.56 105.90
C PRO A 109 28.80 21.45 106.14
N PRO A 110 28.84 22.20 107.26
CA PRO A 110 29.96 23.06 107.63
C PRO A 110 31.33 22.36 107.60
N PRO A 111 32.40 23.04 107.18
CA PRO A 111 32.51 24.50 107.01
C PRO A 111 32.20 25.00 105.58
N ALA A 112 31.46 24.23 104.79
CA ALA A 112 30.96 24.70 103.49
C ALA A 112 30.03 25.93 103.64
N LEU A 113 29.87 26.68 102.55
CA LEU A 113 29.00 27.86 102.44
C LEU A 113 28.20 27.82 101.12
N ASP A 114 28.15 26.66 100.48
CA ASP A 114 27.51 26.39 99.20
C ASP A 114 26.52 25.23 99.35
N ALA A 115 25.66 25.05 98.35
CA ALA A 115 24.72 23.95 98.28
C ALA A 115 24.98 23.10 97.04
N THR A 116 24.74 21.79 97.15
CA THR A 116 24.73 20.89 95.99
C THR A 116 23.35 20.93 95.34
N CYS A 117 23.28 21.42 94.11
CA CYS A 117 22.10 21.34 93.26
C CYS A 117 22.14 20.05 92.44
N THR A 118 21.08 19.24 92.51
CA THR A 118 20.98 17.99 91.73
C THR A 118 19.77 18.04 90.82
N CYS A 119 19.98 17.95 89.51
CA CYS A 119 18.88 17.85 88.57
C CYS A 119 18.09 16.54 88.74
N PRO A 120 16.78 16.52 88.46
CA PRO A 120 15.99 15.30 88.48
C PRO A 120 16.53 14.27 87.49
N LEU A 121 16.11 13.02 87.67
CA LEU A 121 16.25 12.02 86.61
C LEU A 121 15.61 12.56 85.32
N TRP A 122 16.21 12.22 84.17
CA TRP A 122 15.86 12.72 82.82
C TRP A 122 16.30 14.16 82.50
N TYR A 123 16.95 14.87 83.43
CA TYR A 123 17.51 16.20 83.19
C TYR A 123 19.05 16.20 83.29
N THR A 124 19.70 17.15 82.61
CA THR A 124 21.15 17.40 82.65
C THR A 124 21.46 18.86 82.98
N GLY A 125 22.70 19.13 83.38
CA GLY A 125 23.18 20.45 83.82
C GLY A 125 23.74 20.44 85.25
N ASP A 126 24.16 21.62 85.71
CA ASP A 126 24.69 21.84 87.07
C ASP A 126 23.60 22.15 88.12
N GLY A 127 22.35 22.31 87.70
CA GLY A 127 21.23 22.62 88.56
C GLY A 127 21.27 24.00 89.22
N LEU A 128 22.16 24.92 88.82
CA LEU A 128 22.31 26.25 89.41
C LEU A 128 21.54 27.31 88.60
N VAL A 129 20.85 28.25 89.26
CA VAL A 129 20.12 29.36 88.59
C VAL A 129 21.06 30.23 87.74
N ASN A 130 22.30 30.41 88.19
CA ASN A 130 23.33 31.21 87.51
C ASN A 130 24.34 30.34 86.73
N GLY A 131 24.02 29.07 86.50
CA GLY A 131 24.84 28.11 85.76
C GLY A 131 24.20 27.69 84.45
N THR A 132 24.24 26.39 84.17
CA THR A 132 23.50 25.72 83.09
C THR A 132 22.08 25.33 83.50
N GLY A 133 21.77 25.35 84.80
CA GLY A 133 20.45 25.01 85.33
C GLY A 133 20.14 23.52 85.16
N CYS A 134 18.87 23.18 85.01
CA CYS A 134 18.45 21.86 84.53
C CYS A 134 17.77 22.01 83.18
N SER A 135 18.24 21.27 82.18
CA SER A 135 17.59 21.13 80.88
C SER A 135 17.25 19.68 80.60
N ASP A 136 16.32 19.47 79.67
CA ASP A 136 16.01 18.17 79.11
C ASP A 136 17.27 17.47 78.55
N ILE A 137 17.27 16.13 78.52
CA ILE A 137 18.31 15.34 77.87
C ILE A 137 17.87 15.07 76.43
N ASP A 138 18.27 15.96 75.52
CA ASP A 138 17.98 15.85 74.09
C ASP A 138 18.49 14.51 73.51
N ALA A 139 17.56 13.57 73.30
CA ALA A 139 17.83 12.24 72.79
C ALA A 139 18.21 12.27 71.30
N CYS A 140 17.89 13.32 70.55
CA CYS A 140 18.27 13.48 69.15
C CYS A 140 19.79 13.70 68.98
N LEU A 141 20.49 14.20 70.00
CA LEU A 141 21.96 14.35 69.96
C LEU A 141 22.71 13.03 69.76
N ALA A 142 22.09 11.89 70.13
CA ALA A 142 22.63 10.55 69.88
C ALA A 142 22.50 10.09 68.42
N ASN A 143 21.81 10.86 67.56
CA ASN A 143 21.42 10.51 66.19
C ASN A 143 20.69 9.14 66.10
N PRO A 144 19.59 8.92 66.86
CA PRO A 144 18.87 7.65 66.87
C PRO A 144 18.09 7.37 65.57
N CYS A 145 17.83 8.40 64.77
CA CYS A 145 16.99 8.32 63.57
C CYS A 145 17.80 8.10 62.28
N ASP A 146 17.16 7.49 61.29
CA ASP A 146 17.68 7.35 59.92
C ASP A 146 17.98 8.73 59.32
N THR A 147 18.95 8.79 58.41
CA THR A 147 19.24 9.94 57.55
C THR A 147 18.03 10.52 56.81
N GLN A 148 17.01 9.71 56.52
CA GLN A 148 15.75 10.11 55.88
C GLN A 148 14.58 10.24 56.88
N ALA A 149 14.88 10.40 58.18
CA ALA A 149 13.90 10.69 59.22
C ALA A 149 14.17 12.03 59.90
N THR A 150 13.09 12.70 60.30
CA THR A 150 13.14 13.83 61.22
C THR A 150 13.10 13.31 62.66
N CYS A 151 14.08 13.71 63.46
CA CYS A 151 14.12 13.42 64.89
C CYS A 151 13.33 14.48 65.68
N THR A 152 12.46 14.02 66.57
CA THR A 152 11.78 14.87 67.57
C THR A 152 12.05 14.30 68.95
N ASP A 153 12.69 15.09 69.80
CA ASP A 153 12.96 14.72 71.19
C ASP A 153 11.65 14.57 71.98
N ASN A 154 11.53 13.53 72.82
CA ASN A 154 10.33 13.31 73.63
C ASN A 154 10.53 13.93 75.03
N PRO A 155 9.68 14.87 75.46
CA PRO A 155 9.89 15.58 76.72
C PRO A 155 9.78 14.66 77.96
N PRO A 156 10.29 15.09 79.13
CA PRO A 156 10.36 14.25 80.32
C PRO A 156 8.98 13.77 80.76
N PRO A 157 8.84 12.51 81.22
CA PRO A 157 9.90 11.64 81.75
C PRO A 157 10.49 10.63 80.73
N ALA A 158 10.42 10.91 79.43
CA ALA A 158 11.07 10.09 78.42
C ALA A 158 12.61 10.31 78.37
N LEU A 159 13.31 9.40 77.67
CA LEU A 159 14.73 9.51 77.25
C LEU A 159 14.93 9.03 75.81
N ASP A 160 13.83 8.84 75.08
CA ASP A 160 13.83 8.41 73.69
C ASP A 160 13.45 9.58 72.78
N ALA A 161 13.72 9.43 71.49
CA ALA A 161 13.26 10.37 70.48
C ALA A 161 12.25 9.67 69.57
N THR A 162 11.23 10.41 69.12
CA THR A 162 10.34 9.98 68.06
C THR A 162 10.99 10.27 66.71
N CYS A 163 11.32 9.21 65.96
CA CYS A 163 11.79 9.31 64.58
C CYS A 163 10.61 9.19 63.61
N THR A 164 10.46 10.15 62.70
CA THR A 164 9.42 10.12 61.67
C THR A 164 10.06 10.20 60.29
N CYS A 165 9.81 9.22 59.42
CA CYS A 165 10.33 9.26 58.05
C CYS A 165 9.85 10.53 57.31
N ASN A 166 10.74 11.11 56.52
CA ASN A 166 10.48 12.28 55.70
C ASN A 166 9.44 11.95 54.59
N THR A 167 8.81 12.97 54.02
CA THR A 167 7.84 12.76 52.91
C THR A 167 8.49 12.00 51.75
N GLY A 168 7.78 10.99 51.24
CA GLY A 168 8.29 10.03 50.25
C GLY A 168 8.87 8.75 50.85
N TYR A 169 9.04 8.66 52.18
CA TYR A 169 9.63 7.50 52.85
C TYR A 169 8.68 6.81 53.84
N THR A 170 8.89 5.50 54.03
CA THR A 170 8.16 4.66 54.99
C THR A 170 9.14 3.78 55.79
N GLY A 171 8.75 3.36 56.99
CA GLY A 171 9.58 2.56 57.89
C GLY A 171 9.38 2.90 59.36
N ASP A 172 10.31 2.48 60.22
CA ASP A 172 10.31 2.81 61.65
C ASP A 172 11.10 4.09 61.99
N GLY A 173 11.83 4.64 61.01
CA GLY A 173 12.60 5.87 61.17
C GLY A 173 13.87 5.73 62.01
N LEU A 174 14.19 4.56 62.55
CA LEU A 174 15.31 4.34 63.47
C LEU A 174 16.56 3.89 62.70
N ALA A 175 17.71 4.52 62.97
CA ALA A 175 18.99 4.13 62.37
C ALA A 175 19.44 2.71 62.78
N SER A 176 18.90 2.17 63.88
CA SER A 176 19.12 0.81 64.37
C SER A 176 18.00 -0.18 64.00
N GLY A 177 16.95 0.29 63.31
CA GLY A 177 15.74 -0.45 62.97
C GLY A 177 15.68 -0.88 61.51
N THR A 178 14.49 -0.80 60.91
CA THR A 178 14.31 -0.91 59.46
C THR A 178 14.70 0.38 58.72
N GLY A 179 14.80 1.50 59.43
CA GLY A 179 15.17 2.81 58.89
C GLY A 179 14.01 3.41 58.10
N CYS A 180 14.35 4.16 57.06
CA CYS A 180 13.39 4.72 56.10
C CYS A 180 13.73 4.25 54.68
N SER A 181 12.79 3.55 54.04
CA SER A 181 12.86 3.17 52.62
C SER A 181 11.90 4.00 51.79
N ASP A 182 12.17 4.07 50.49
CA ASP A 182 11.30 4.69 49.49
C ASP A 182 9.86 4.12 49.54
N ILE A 183 8.86 4.93 49.18
CA ILE A 183 7.48 4.48 49.00
C ILE A 183 7.29 4.17 47.51
N ASP A 184 7.59 2.93 47.14
CA ASP A 184 7.39 2.43 45.77
C ASP A 184 5.91 2.56 45.35
N ALA A 185 5.62 3.59 44.56
CA ALA A 185 4.29 3.90 44.06
C ALA A 185 3.85 2.92 42.96
N CYS A 186 4.77 2.19 42.33
CA CYS A 186 4.43 1.15 41.37
C CYS A 186 3.77 -0.07 42.02
N LEU A 187 3.98 -0.33 43.32
CA LEU A 187 3.27 -1.38 44.06
C LEU A 187 1.75 -1.20 44.09
N ALA A 188 1.25 0.03 43.92
CA ALA A 188 -0.18 0.32 43.79
C ALA A 188 -0.76 -0.08 42.43
N ASN A 189 0.07 -0.48 41.47
CA ASN A 189 -0.27 -0.73 40.06
C ASN A 189 -1.02 0.46 39.41
N PRO A 190 -0.48 1.69 39.44
CA PRO A 190 -1.13 2.87 38.86
C PRO A 190 -1.14 2.86 37.33
N CYS A 191 -0.24 2.10 36.72
CA CYS A 191 -0.03 2.06 35.27
C CYS A 191 -0.87 0.99 34.57
N ASP A 192 -1.32 1.34 33.37
CA ASP A 192 -1.99 0.47 32.42
C ASP A 192 -1.17 -0.81 32.13
N ALA A 193 -1.83 -1.92 31.78
CA ALA A 193 -1.15 -3.20 31.55
C ALA A 193 -0.22 -3.17 30.31
N GLN A 194 -0.37 -2.16 29.45
CA GLN A 194 0.48 -1.87 28.31
C GLN A 194 1.44 -0.68 28.56
N ALA A 195 1.63 -0.28 29.81
CA ALA A 195 2.65 0.68 30.25
C ALA A 195 3.74 0.05 31.12
N THR A 196 4.93 0.63 31.07
CA THR A 196 6.00 0.40 32.04
C THR A 196 5.88 1.43 33.16
N CYS A 197 5.80 0.95 34.41
CA CYS A 197 5.83 1.80 35.60
C CYS A 197 7.27 2.14 36.00
N THR A 198 7.54 3.41 36.27
CA THR A 198 8.78 3.88 36.89
C THR A 198 8.41 4.71 38.11
N ASP A 199 8.87 4.27 39.28
CA ASP A 199 8.68 4.98 40.54
C ASP A 199 9.39 6.33 40.53
N ASN A 200 8.75 7.40 41.01
CA ASN A 200 9.37 8.72 41.05
C ASN A 200 10.12 8.89 42.39
N PRO A 201 11.39 9.31 42.38
CA PRO A 201 12.19 9.35 43.60
C PRO A 201 11.63 10.38 44.63
N PRO A 202 11.85 10.15 45.94
CA PRO A 202 11.41 11.02 47.01
C PRO A 202 11.80 12.49 46.82
N PRO A 203 10.96 13.45 47.24
CA PRO A 203 9.77 13.29 48.09
C PRO A 203 8.46 13.06 47.30
N ALA A 204 8.53 12.61 46.05
CA ALA A 204 7.36 12.21 45.28
C ALA A 204 6.60 11.05 45.96
N LEU A 205 5.33 10.88 45.59
CA LEU A 205 4.43 9.82 46.07
C LEU A 205 3.62 9.22 44.90
N ASP A 206 4.08 9.47 43.67
CA ASP A 206 3.47 9.06 42.42
C ASP A 206 4.49 8.30 41.56
N ALA A 207 4.01 7.63 40.52
CA ALA A 207 4.85 6.94 39.55
C ALA A 207 4.62 7.53 38.16
N THR A 208 5.67 7.51 37.34
CA THR A 208 5.56 7.81 35.91
C THR A 208 5.21 6.54 35.14
N CYS A 209 4.12 6.59 34.39
CA CYS A 209 3.71 5.52 33.48
C CYS A 209 4.08 5.88 32.04
N ALA A 210 4.81 5.01 31.36
CA ALA A 210 5.16 5.18 29.95
C ALA A 210 4.58 4.03 29.13
N CYS A 211 3.72 4.32 28.15
CA CYS A 211 3.21 3.30 27.24
C CYS A 211 4.34 2.56 26.53
N ASN A 212 4.20 1.24 26.40
CA ASN A 212 5.15 0.38 25.71
C ASN A 212 5.17 0.70 24.20
N THR A 213 6.23 0.31 23.49
CA THR A 213 6.34 0.51 22.03
C THR A 213 5.12 -0.04 21.29
N GLY A 214 4.55 0.77 20.39
CA GLY A 214 3.31 0.49 19.68
C GLY A 214 2.05 1.06 20.37
N TYR A 215 2.17 1.63 21.57
CA TYR A 215 1.04 2.21 22.31
C TYR A 215 1.19 3.71 22.59
N THR A 216 0.07 4.41 22.69
CA THR A 216 -0.05 5.84 23.00
C THR A 216 -1.08 6.09 24.10
N GLY A 217 -0.93 7.20 24.85
CA GLY A 217 -1.80 7.57 25.96
C GLY A 217 -1.02 8.17 27.14
N ASP A 218 -1.69 8.34 28.26
CA ASP A 218 -1.08 8.76 29.54
C ASP A 218 -0.57 7.58 30.38
N GLY A 219 -0.85 6.34 29.97
CA GLY A 219 -0.38 5.12 30.62
C GLY A 219 -0.94 4.85 32.01
N LEU A 220 -1.94 5.61 32.47
CA LEU A 220 -2.54 5.48 33.80
C LEU A 220 -3.85 4.70 33.73
N VAL A 221 -4.05 3.73 34.65
CA VAL A 221 -5.33 2.99 34.77
C VAL A 221 -6.51 3.91 35.08
N SER A 222 -6.25 5.02 35.77
CA SER A 222 -7.23 6.05 36.12
C SER A 222 -7.44 7.12 35.04
N GLY A 223 -6.66 7.08 33.96
CA GLY A 223 -6.61 8.08 32.90
C GLY A 223 -7.16 7.56 31.56
N THR A 224 -6.44 7.87 30.49
CA THR A 224 -6.71 7.30 29.14
C THR A 224 -6.16 5.89 28.96
N GLY A 225 -5.21 5.46 29.80
CA GLY A 225 -4.52 4.19 29.68
C GLY A 225 -3.53 4.18 28.53
N CYS A 226 -3.32 3.02 27.91
CA CYS A 226 -2.56 2.86 26.68
C CYS A 226 -3.44 2.24 25.59
N SER A 227 -3.61 2.94 24.47
CA SER A 227 -4.27 2.44 23.27
C SER A 227 -3.26 2.16 22.16
N ASP A 228 -3.64 1.31 21.22
CA ASP A 228 -2.89 1.04 20.00
C ASP A 228 -2.55 2.33 19.22
N ILE A 229 -1.42 2.36 18.52
CA ILE A 229 -1.07 3.44 17.58
C ILE A 229 -1.55 3.01 16.20
N ASP A 230 -2.82 3.32 15.90
CA ASP A 230 -3.41 3.08 14.59
C ASP A 230 -2.66 3.89 13.52
N THR A 231 -1.77 3.21 12.81
CA THR A 231 -0.90 3.79 11.79
C THR A 231 -1.67 4.09 10.50
N CYS A 232 -2.85 3.49 10.31
CA CYS A 232 -3.73 3.80 9.18
C CYS A 232 -4.35 5.20 9.28
N LEU A 233 -4.44 5.81 10.47
CA LEU A 233 -4.92 7.20 10.64
C LEU A 233 -4.03 8.26 9.96
N ALA A 234 -2.81 7.89 9.55
CA ALA A 234 -1.90 8.76 8.80
C ALA A 234 -2.05 8.64 7.27
N ASP A 235 -3.03 7.86 6.78
CA ASP A 235 -3.23 7.52 5.36
C ASP A 235 -1.92 7.08 4.63
N PRO A 236 -1.18 6.09 5.15
CA PRO A 236 0.11 5.66 4.57
C PRO A 236 -0.03 4.92 3.23
N CYS A 237 -1.24 4.46 2.91
CA CYS A 237 -1.52 3.64 1.74
C CYS A 237 -1.99 4.45 0.54
N ASP A 238 -1.71 3.91 -0.64
CA ASP A 238 -2.23 4.35 -1.93
C ASP A 238 -3.77 4.33 -1.94
N ALA A 239 -4.41 5.24 -2.69
CA ALA A 239 -5.86 5.33 -2.80
C ALA A 239 -6.52 4.10 -3.46
N GLN A 240 -5.74 3.19 -4.06
CA GLN A 240 -6.17 1.90 -4.58
C GLN A 240 -5.73 0.71 -3.68
N ALA A 241 -5.29 0.97 -2.45
CA ALA A 241 -4.96 -0.03 -1.44
C ALA A 241 -5.90 0.01 -0.22
N THR A 242 -6.06 -1.13 0.44
CA THR A 242 -6.64 -1.24 1.77
C THR A 242 -5.53 -1.17 2.81
N CYS A 243 -5.66 -0.25 3.78
CA CYS A 243 -4.77 -0.20 4.95
C CYS A 243 -5.23 -1.21 6.01
N THR A 244 -4.28 -1.95 6.58
CA THR A 244 -4.48 -2.76 7.79
C THR A 244 -3.37 -2.44 8.77
N ASP A 245 -3.73 -1.90 9.93
CA ASP A 245 -2.78 -1.57 10.98
C ASP A 245 -2.12 -2.86 11.54
N ASN A 246 -0.82 -2.82 11.80
CA ASN A 246 -0.11 -3.99 12.32
C ASN A 246 -0.10 -3.93 13.86
N PRO A 247 -0.46 -5.02 14.56
CA PRO A 247 -0.61 -4.98 16.00
C PRO A 247 0.73 -4.69 16.73
N PRO A 248 0.69 -4.04 17.90
CA PRO A 248 1.87 -3.71 18.69
C PRO A 248 2.79 -4.91 18.96
N PRO A 249 4.13 -4.72 18.97
CA PRO A 249 4.84 -3.43 19.05
C PRO A 249 5.23 -2.84 17.67
N ALA A 250 4.52 -3.22 16.60
CA ALA A 250 4.71 -2.60 15.30
C ALA A 250 4.38 -1.09 15.34
N LEU A 251 4.93 -0.35 14.38
CA LEU A 251 4.72 1.09 14.16
C LEU A 251 4.55 1.37 12.66
N ASP A 252 4.03 0.37 11.95
CA ASP A 252 3.79 0.36 10.51
C ASP A 252 2.42 -0.25 10.21
N ALA A 253 1.93 -0.03 9.00
CA ALA A 253 0.70 -0.64 8.51
C ALA A 253 1.00 -1.49 7.27
N THR A 254 0.23 -2.56 7.10
CA THR A 254 0.24 -3.35 5.87
C THR A 254 -0.74 -2.75 4.86
N CYS A 255 -0.22 -2.21 3.76
CA CYS A 255 -1.01 -1.80 2.62
C CYS A 255 -1.16 -2.95 1.62
N THR A 256 -2.39 -3.25 1.21
CA THR A 256 -2.66 -4.29 0.19
C THR A 256 -3.45 -3.69 -0.97
N CYS A 257 -2.90 -3.73 -2.18
CA CYS A 257 -3.61 -3.27 -3.37
C CYS A 257 -4.95 -4.00 -3.55
N THR A 258 -5.98 -3.27 -3.95
CA THR A 258 -7.31 -3.79 -4.24
C THR A 258 -7.32 -4.65 -5.50
N THR A 259 -8.35 -5.49 -5.68
CA THR A 259 -8.48 -6.38 -6.83
C THR A 259 -8.33 -5.62 -8.16
N GLY A 260 -7.48 -6.12 -9.05
CA GLY A 260 -7.11 -5.44 -10.31
C GLY A 260 -5.82 -4.63 -10.23
N TYR A 261 -5.25 -4.41 -9.04
CA TYR A 261 -4.03 -3.62 -8.85
C TYR A 261 -2.86 -4.42 -8.25
N THR A 262 -1.64 -4.01 -8.58
CA THR A 262 -0.36 -4.56 -8.09
C THR A 262 0.63 -3.47 -7.70
N GLY A 263 1.51 -3.77 -6.74
CA GLY A 263 2.49 -2.84 -6.17
C GLY A 263 2.70 -3.09 -4.67
N ASP A 264 3.38 -2.16 -3.99
CA ASP A 264 3.51 -2.18 -2.51
C ASP A 264 2.35 -1.49 -1.79
N GLY A 265 1.48 -0.80 -2.52
CA GLY A 265 0.32 -0.11 -1.96
C GLY A 265 0.65 1.07 -1.05
N LEU A 266 1.89 1.56 -0.99
CA LEU A 266 2.30 2.69 -0.17
C LEU A 266 2.26 3.99 -0.97
N VAL A 267 1.70 5.06 -0.39
CA VAL A 267 1.61 6.39 -1.04
C VAL A 267 2.99 7.04 -1.30
N HIS A 268 4.03 6.55 -0.62
CA HIS A 268 5.43 6.96 -0.79
C HIS A 268 6.34 5.82 -1.29
N GLY A 269 5.76 4.74 -1.81
CA GLY A 269 6.45 3.61 -2.43
C GLY A 269 6.26 3.57 -3.95
N THR A 270 5.99 2.37 -4.46
CA THR A 270 5.52 2.13 -5.84
C THR A 270 4.02 2.33 -6.00
N GLY A 271 3.26 2.39 -4.90
CA GLY A 271 1.82 2.61 -4.89
C GLY A 271 1.07 1.38 -5.41
N CYS A 272 -0.10 1.61 -6.01
CA CYS A 272 -0.85 0.60 -6.73
C CYS A 272 -0.98 0.98 -8.21
N SER A 273 -0.67 0.03 -9.10
CA SER A 273 -0.82 0.19 -10.55
C SER A 273 -1.62 -0.96 -11.15
N ASP A 274 -2.26 -0.70 -12.29
CA ASP A 274 -3.16 -1.62 -12.98
C ASP A 274 -2.47 -2.95 -13.37
N ILE A 275 -3.11 -4.09 -13.14
CA ILE A 275 -2.62 -5.40 -13.57
C ILE A 275 -2.96 -5.58 -15.05
N ASN A 276 -2.02 -5.16 -15.90
CA ASN A 276 -2.21 -5.26 -17.34
C ASN A 276 -2.28 -6.72 -17.82
N ALA A 277 -3.49 -7.19 -18.12
CA ALA A 277 -3.78 -8.56 -18.54
C ALA A 277 -3.24 -8.85 -19.95
N CYS A 278 -3.05 -7.82 -20.79
CA CYS A 278 -2.41 -7.97 -22.09
C CYS A 278 -0.93 -8.41 -22.02
N LEU A 279 -0.23 -8.20 -20.90
CA LEU A 279 1.15 -8.68 -20.71
C LEU A 279 1.27 -10.22 -20.76
N ALA A 280 0.19 -10.94 -20.46
CA ALA A 280 0.14 -12.39 -20.59
C ALA A 280 0.02 -12.87 -22.05
N ASN A 281 -0.18 -11.95 -23.01
CA ASN A 281 -0.52 -12.22 -24.41
C ASN A 281 -1.71 -13.18 -24.57
N PRO A 282 -2.88 -12.89 -23.98
CA PRO A 282 -4.06 -13.76 -24.05
C PRO A 282 -4.70 -13.79 -25.44
N CYS A 283 -4.43 -12.78 -26.27
CA CYS A 283 -5.04 -12.61 -27.58
C CYS A 283 -4.24 -13.27 -28.71
N ASP A 284 -4.98 -13.79 -29.67
CA ASP A 284 -4.50 -14.33 -30.94
C ASP A 284 -3.63 -13.30 -31.69
N ALA A 285 -2.66 -13.75 -32.49
CA ALA A 285 -1.75 -12.86 -33.21
C ALA A 285 -2.44 -11.98 -34.26
N GLN A 286 -3.66 -12.33 -34.64
CA GLN A 286 -4.54 -11.57 -35.53
C GLN A 286 -5.63 -10.80 -34.76
N ALA A 287 -5.50 -10.67 -33.43
CA ALA A 287 -6.33 -9.82 -32.58
C ALA A 287 -5.55 -8.65 -31.97
N THR A 288 -6.24 -7.54 -31.72
CA THR A 288 -5.77 -6.45 -30.87
C THR A 288 -6.21 -6.71 -29.42
N CYS A 289 -5.25 -6.72 -28.49
CA CYS A 289 -5.52 -6.80 -27.06
C CYS A 289 -5.86 -5.42 -26.48
N THR A 290 -6.97 -5.32 -25.77
CA THR A 290 -7.33 -4.16 -24.94
C THR A 290 -7.51 -4.61 -23.51
N ASP A 291 -6.73 -4.01 -22.62
CA ASP A 291 -6.77 -4.26 -21.19
C ASP A 291 -8.11 -3.79 -20.59
N ASN A 292 -8.77 -4.61 -19.77
CA ASN A 292 -10.02 -4.20 -19.12
C ASN A 292 -9.69 -3.49 -17.80
N PRO A 293 -10.24 -2.30 -17.52
CA PRO A 293 -9.88 -1.53 -16.34
C PRO A 293 -10.26 -2.24 -15.03
N PRO A 294 -9.54 -1.99 -13.93
CA PRO A 294 -9.82 -2.56 -12.62
C PRO A 294 -11.28 -2.37 -12.16
N PRO A 295 -11.87 -3.35 -11.46
CA PRO A 295 -11.23 -4.52 -10.83
C PRO A 295 -11.18 -5.77 -11.72
N ALA A 296 -11.31 -5.62 -13.04
CA ALA A 296 -11.12 -6.73 -13.97
C ALA A 296 -9.67 -7.27 -13.88
N LEU A 297 -9.51 -8.54 -14.28
CA LEU A 297 -8.22 -9.25 -14.36
C LEU A 297 -8.06 -9.95 -15.72
N ASP A 298 -8.89 -9.56 -16.68
CA ASP A 298 -8.94 -10.09 -18.03
C ASP A 298 -8.73 -8.98 -19.07
N ALA A 299 -8.55 -9.36 -20.33
CA ALA A 299 -8.43 -8.44 -21.44
C ALA A 299 -9.47 -8.77 -22.50
N THR A 300 -9.94 -7.75 -23.21
CA THR A 300 -10.79 -7.90 -24.39
C THR A 300 -9.92 -8.07 -25.63
N CYS A 301 -10.05 -9.21 -26.29
CA CYS A 301 -9.43 -9.48 -27.58
C CYS A 301 -10.41 -9.16 -28.72
N THR A 302 -9.99 -8.33 -29.68
CA THR A 302 -10.79 -8.02 -30.87
C THR A 302 -10.04 -8.44 -32.12
N CYS A 303 -10.62 -9.33 -32.93
CA CYS A 303 -10.01 -9.70 -34.21
C CYS A 303 -9.82 -8.48 -35.11
N ASN A 304 -8.68 -8.43 -35.79
CA ASN A 304 -8.34 -7.37 -36.74
C ASN A 304 -9.27 -7.43 -37.97
N THR A 305 -9.35 -6.35 -38.74
CA THR A 305 -10.18 -6.29 -39.96
C THR A 305 -9.82 -7.43 -40.93
N GLY A 306 -10.83 -8.12 -41.46
CA GLY A 306 -10.68 -9.34 -42.26
C GLY A 306 -10.74 -10.64 -41.46
N TYR A 307 -10.80 -10.58 -40.13
CA TYR A 307 -10.84 -11.78 -39.26
C TYR A 307 -12.08 -11.84 -38.38
N THR A 308 -12.49 -13.07 -38.03
CA THR A 308 -13.62 -13.39 -37.14
C THR A 308 -13.23 -14.47 -36.11
N GLY A 309 -13.93 -14.51 -34.98
CA GLY A 309 -13.64 -15.41 -33.86
C GLY A 309 -13.77 -14.71 -32.50
N ASP A 310 -13.31 -15.36 -31.43
CA ASP A 310 -13.23 -14.76 -30.09
C ASP A 310 -11.90 -14.02 -29.82
N GLY A 311 -10.93 -14.15 -30.72
CA GLY A 311 -9.62 -13.50 -30.61
C GLY A 311 -8.74 -13.98 -29.47
N LEU A 312 -9.08 -15.08 -28.76
CA LEU A 312 -8.31 -15.62 -27.66
C LEU A 312 -7.42 -16.80 -28.13
N VAL A 313 -6.15 -16.83 -27.70
CA VAL A 313 -5.24 -17.96 -27.99
C VAL A 313 -5.77 -19.28 -27.43
N SER A 314 -6.49 -19.22 -26.31
CA SER A 314 -7.14 -20.38 -25.66
C SER A 314 -8.53 -20.73 -26.21
N GLY A 315 -9.05 -19.93 -27.14
CA GLY A 315 -10.41 -20.04 -27.67
C GLY A 315 -10.44 -20.56 -29.10
N THR A 316 -11.28 -19.93 -29.92
CA THR A 316 -11.35 -20.10 -31.37
C THR A 316 -10.31 -19.26 -32.11
N GLY A 317 -9.71 -18.26 -31.45
CA GLY A 317 -8.70 -17.38 -32.03
C GLY A 317 -9.31 -16.43 -33.06
N CYS A 318 -8.54 -16.09 -34.09
CA CYS A 318 -9.01 -15.33 -35.24
C CYS A 318 -8.79 -16.11 -36.53
N SER A 319 -9.86 -16.41 -37.25
CA SER A 319 -9.83 -17.01 -38.58
C SER A 319 -10.25 -16.01 -39.65
N ASP A 320 -9.85 -16.27 -40.89
CA ASP A 320 -10.26 -15.51 -42.07
C ASP A 320 -11.79 -15.36 -42.20
N ILE A 321 -12.27 -14.25 -42.75
CA ILE A 321 -13.68 -14.07 -43.12
C ILE A 321 -13.82 -14.45 -44.60
N ASP A 322 -14.08 -15.74 -44.84
CA ASP A 322 -14.34 -16.29 -46.17
C ASP A 322 -15.57 -15.59 -46.81
N ALA A 323 -15.30 -14.64 -47.70
CA ALA A 323 -16.31 -13.86 -48.40
C ALA A 323 -17.06 -14.70 -49.45
N CYS A 324 -16.51 -15.84 -49.90
CA CYS A 324 -17.21 -16.78 -50.78
C CYS A 324 -18.39 -17.47 -50.10
N LEU A 325 -18.41 -17.60 -48.76
CA LEU A 325 -19.56 -18.14 -48.02
C LEU A 325 -20.86 -17.32 -48.23
N ALA A 326 -20.75 -16.03 -48.55
CA ALA A 326 -21.89 -15.18 -48.90
C ALA A 326 -22.46 -15.47 -50.30
N ASN A 327 -21.80 -16.33 -51.09
CA ASN A 327 -22.08 -16.60 -52.51
C ASN A 327 -22.18 -15.30 -53.35
N PRO A 328 -21.14 -14.43 -53.36
CA PRO A 328 -21.17 -13.16 -54.09
C PRO A 328 -21.07 -13.34 -55.62
N CYS A 329 -20.59 -14.51 -56.07
CA CYS A 329 -20.36 -14.79 -57.47
C CYS A 329 -21.57 -15.40 -58.17
N ASP A 330 -21.64 -15.12 -59.47
CA ASP A 330 -22.55 -15.73 -60.42
C ASP A 330 -22.39 -17.27 -60.47
N ALA A 331 -23.45 -18.00 -60.82
CA ALA A 331 -23.43 -19.47 -60.91
C ALA A 331 -22.49 -20.01 -62.00
N GLN A 332 -22.10 -19.17 -62.96
CA GLN A 332 -21.11 -19.46 -64.01
C GLN A 332 -19.74 -18.81 -63.71
N ALA A 333 -19.48 -18.36 -62.48
CA ALA A 333 -18.18 -17.91 -62.00
C ALA A 333 -17.58 -18.84 -60.92
N THR A 334 -16.25 -18.87 -60.85
CA THR A 334 -15.50 -19.41 -59.72
C THR A 334 -15.21 -18.29 -58.72
N CYS A 335 -15.54 -18.51 -57.44
CA CYS A 335 -15.21 -17.60 -56.34
C CYS A 335 -13.82 -17.90 -55.80
N THR A 336 -13.01 -16.86 -55.60
CA THR A 336 -11.75 -16.92 -54.86
C THR A 336 -11.78 -15.86 -53.78
N ASP A 337 -11.66 -16.28 -52.53
CA ASP A 337 -11.62 -15.38 -51.38
C ASP A 337 -10.35 -14.52 -51.39
N ASN A 338 -10.46 -13.23 -51.04
CA ASN A 338 -9.30 -12.33 -51.01
C ASN A 338 -8.71 -12.31 -49.58
N PRO A 339 -7.40 -12.48 -49.40
CA PRO A 339 -6.81 -12.60 -48.08
C PRO A 339 -6.96 -11.30 -47.25
N PRO A 340 -7.01 -11.41 -45.90
CA PRO A 340 -7.14 -10.27 -44.99
C PRO A 340 -6.10 -9.17 -45.24
N PRO A 341 -6.45 -7.88 -45.05
CA PRO A 341 -7.68 -7.38 -44.41
C PRO A 341 -8.85 -7.12 -45.39
N ALA A 342 -8.84 -7.75 -46.58
CA ALA A 342 -9.98 -7.70 -47.48
C ALA A 342 -11.25 -8.29 -46.82
N LEU A 343 -12.41 -7.92 -47.35
CA LEU A 343 -13.74 -8.39 -46.94
C LEU A 343 -14.60 -8.74 -48.17
N ASP A 344 -13.95 -8.90 -49.32
CA ASP A 344 -14.55 -9.18 -50.61
C ASP A 344 -13.90 -10.42 -51.23
N ALA A 345 -14.55 -10.98 -52.26
CA ALA A 345 -14.03 -12.10 -53.03
C ALA A 345 -13.87 -11.69 -54.49
N THR A 346 -12.88 -12.29 -55.16
CA THR A 346 -12.70 -12.17 -56.60
C THR A 346 -13.53 -13.24 -57.31
N CYS A 347 -14.49 -12.80 -58.12
CA CYS A 347 -15.27 -13.66 -59.00
C CYS A 347 -14.65 -13.71 -60.40
N THR A 348 -14.42 -14.90 -60.94
CA THR A 348 -13.89 -15.08 -62.31
C THR A 348 -14.85 -15.95 -63.11
N CYS A 349 -15.37 -15.45 -64.23
CA CYS A 349 -16.23 -16.25 -65.11
C CYS A 349 -15.51 -17.51 -65.59
N ASN A 350 -16.24 -18.63 -65.61
CA ASN A 350 -15.76 -19.91 -66.10
C ASN A 350 -15.51 -19.85 -67.62
N THR A 351 -14.69 -20.76 -68.14
CA THR A 351 -14.39 -20.84 -69.59
C THR A 351 -15.67 -20.89 -70.43
N GLY A 352 -15.74 -20.06 -71.48
CA GLY A 352 -16.94 -19.87 -72.30
C GLY A 352 -17.82 -18.68 -71.88
N TYR A 353 -17.53 -18.02 -70.74
CA TYR A 353 -18.31 -16.89 -70.25
C TYR A 353 -17.49 -15.61 -70.08
N THR A 354 -18.17 -14.46 -70.19
CA THR A 354 -17.62 -13.11 -69.99
C THR A 354 -18.52 -12.27 -69.09
N GLY A 355 -17.95 -11.29 -68.38
CA GLY A 355 -18.64 -10.45 -67.41
C GLY A 355 -17.76 -10.12 -66.20
N ASP A 356 -18.36 -9.51 -65.17
CA ASP A 356 -17.72 -9.26 -63.87
C ASP A 356 -17.86 -10.43 -62.88
N GLY A 357 -18.65 -11.46 -63.23
CA GLY A 357 -18.84 -12.65 -62.42
C GLY A 357 -19.57 -12.44 -61.10
N LEU A 358 -20.15 -11.27 -60.84
CA LEU A 358 -20.85 -10.94 -59.60
C LEU A 358 -22.36 -11.16 -59.76
N VAL A 359 -23.00 -11.82 -58.79
CA VAL A 359 -24.45 -12.10 -58.82
C VAL A 359 -25.31 -10.82 -58.78
N ASN A 360 -24.76 -9.73 -58.22
CA ASN A 360 -25.39 -8.40 -58.17
C ASN A 360 -24.75 -7.41 -59.16
N GLY A 361 -23.93 -7.89 -60.10
CA GLY A 361 -23.23 -7.11 -61.12
C GLY A 361 -23.79 -7.35 -62.52
N THR A 362 -22.90 -7.49 -63.49
CA THR A 362 -23.23 -7.98 -64.84
C THR A 362 -23.41 -9.49 -64.91
N GLY A 363 -22.90 -10.24 -63.92
CA GLY A 363 -22.93 -11.70 -63.87
C GLY A 363 -21.92 -12.31 -64.85
N CYS A 364 -22.21 -13.52 -65.30
CA CYS A 364 -21.50 -14.17 -66.40
C CYS A 364 -22.48 -14.46 -67.54
N SER A 365 -22.15 -13.99 -68.75
CA SER A 365 -22.90 -14.24 -69.98
C SER A 365 -22.07 -15.03 -70.97
N ASP A 366 -22.74 -15.76 -71.86
CA ASP A 366 -22.12 -16.52 -72.95
C ASP A 366 -21.19 -15.65 -73.81
N ILE A 367 -20.09 -16.23 -74.30
CA ILE A 367 -19.20 -15.57 -75.28
C ILE A 367 -19.70 -15.95 -76.67
N ASP A 368 -20.64 -15.15 -77.19
CA ASP A 368 -21.16 -15.30 -78.55
C ASP A 368 -20.03 -15.22 -79.59
N ALA A 369 -19.60 -16.38 -80.08
CA ALA A 369 -18.52 -16.51 -81.05
C ALA A 369 -18.94 -16.03 -82.44
N CYS A 370 -20.25 -15.92 -82.73
CA CYS A 370 -20.76 -15.34 -83.97
C CYS A 370 -20.52 -13.83 -84.06
N LEU A 371 -20.36 -13.10 -82.94
CA LEU A 371 -20.01 -11.67 -82.95
C LEU A 371 -18.65 -11.38 -83.62
N ALA A 372 -17.73 -12.36 -83.63
CA ALA A 372 -16.46 -12.25 -84.34
C ALA A 372 -16.61 -12.38 -85.88
N ASN A 373 -17.81 -12.70 -86.38
CA ASN A 373 -18.12 -13.04 -87.77
C ASN A 373 -17.18 -14.14 -88.34
N PRO A 374 -17.08 -15.32 -87.68
CA PRO A 374 -16.21 -16.40 -88.13
C PRO A 374 -16.71 -17.09 -89.40
N CYS A 375 -18.01 -16.95 -89.69
CA CYS A 375 -18.66 -17.60 -90.82
C CYS A 375 -18.66 -16.76 -92.09
N ASP A 376 -18.52 -17.45 -93.21
CA ASP A 376 -18.64 -16.93 -94.56
C ASP A 376 -19.99 -16.20 -94.77
N ALA A 377 -20.04 -15.20 -95.66
CA ALA A 377 -21.24 -14.40 -95.88
C ALA A 377 -22.42 -15.22 -96.47
N GLN A 378 -22.14 -16.41 -96.99
CA GLN A 378 -23.13 -17.38 -97.47
C GLN A 378 -23.32 -18.56 -96.50
N ALA A 379 -22.86 -18.46 -95.25
CA ALA A 379 -23.18 -19.35 -94.15
C ALA A 379 -24.09 -18.70 -93.10
N THR A 380 -24.90 -19.52 -92.44
CA THR A 380 -25.56 -19.18 -91.18
C THR A 380 -24.64 -19.54 -90.02
N CYS A 381 -24.36 -18.59 -89.13
CA CYS A 381 -23.61 -18.80 -87.90
C CYS A 381 -24.54 -19.30 -86.79
N THR A 382 -24.14 -20.36 -86.09
CA THR A 382 -24.77 -20.83 -84.85
C THR A 382 -23.70 -20.90 -83.78
N ASP A 383 -23.88 -20.14 -82.71
CA ASP A 383 -22.95 -20.14 -81.57
C ASP A 383 -22.98 -21.49 -80.84
N ASN A 384 -21.82 -21.99 -80.39
CA ASN A 384 -21.75 -23.26 -79.67
C ASN A 384 -21.84 -23.01 -78.16
N PRO A 385 -22.69 -23.73 -77.42
CA PRO A 385 -22.89 -23.46 -75.99
C PRO A 385 -21.60 -23.68 -75.16
N PRO A 386 -21.41 -22.92 -74.07
CA PRO A 386 -20.27 -23.04 -73.17
C PRO A 386 -20.01 -24.48 -72.68
N PRO A 387 -18.74 -24.88 -72.49
CA PRO A 387 -17.53 -24.06 -72.45
C PRO A 387 -16.82 -23.90 -73.82
N ALA A 388 -17.53 -24.12 -74.93
CA ALA A 388 -17.00 -23.82 -76.26
C ALA A 388 -16.65 -22.32 -76.39
N LEU A 389 -15.77 -22.01 -77.36
CA LEU A 389 -15.34 -20.65 -77.71
C LEU A 389 -15.33 -20.47 -79.24
N ASP A 390 -16.05 -21.34 -79.95
CA ASP A 390 -16.17 -21.41 -81.39
C ASP A 390 -17.63 -21.42 -81.81
N ALA A 391 -17.89 -21.15 -83.08
CA ALA A 391 -19.23 -21.22 -83.66
C ALA A 391 -19.29 -22.26 -84.78
N THR A 392 -20.45 -22.89 -84.94
CA THR A 392 -20.74 -23.77 -86.07
C THR A 392 -21.27 -22.94 -87.24
N CYS A 393 -20.53 -22.97 -88.35
CA CYS A 393 -20.94 -22.35 -89.61
C CYS A 393 -21.61 -23.41 -90.51
N THR A 394 -22.79 -23.10 -91.06
CA THR A 394 -23.49 -23.97 -92.00
C THR A 394 -23.79 -23.20 -93.28
N CYS A 395 -23.28 -23.66 -94.43
CA CYS A 395 -23.59 -23.03 -95.71
C CYS A 395 -25.11 -22.99 -95.99
N ASN A 396 -25.57 -21.85 -96.50
CA ASN A 396 -26.97 -21.64 -96.88
C ASN A 396 -27.32 -22.51 -98.09
N THR A 397 -28.61 -22.81 -98.29
CA THR A 397 -29.09 -23.64 -99.40
C THR A 397 -28.60 -23.13 -100.76
N GLY A 398 -28.03 -24.03 -101.57
CA GLY A 398 -27.32 -23.68 -102.82
C GLY A 398 -25.80 -23.61 -102.67
N TYR A 399 -25.26 -23.60 -101.45
CA TYR A 399 -23.81 -23.51 -101.22
C TYR A 399 -23.24 -24.73 -100.50
N THR A 400 -21.95 -25.01 -100.73
CA THR A 400 -21.18 -26.10 -100.15
C THR A 400 -19.81 -25.63 -99.67
N GLY A 401 -19.25 -26.26 -98.63
CA GLY A 401 -17.99 -25.88 -97.99
C GLY A 401 -18.02 -26.09 -96.48
N ASP A 402 -17.00 -25.58 -95.76
CA ASP A 402 -16.96 -25.56 -94.28
C ASP A 402 -17.64 -24.32 -93.66
N GLY A 403 -18.00 -23.34 -94.49
CA GLY A 403 -18.68 -22.13 -94.05
C GLY A 403 -17.85 -21.16 -93.21
N LEU A 404 -16.54 -21.38 -93.03
CA LEU A 404 -15.65 -20.52 -92.25
C LEU A 404 -14.92 -19.52 -93.15
N VAL A 405 -14.84 -18.24 -92.75
CA VAL A 405 -14.03 -17.21 -93.46
C VAL A 405 -12.55 -17.59 -93.50
N SER A 406 -12.07 -18.29 -92.47
CA SER A 406 -10.68 -18.78 -92.35
C SER A 406 -10.45 -20.15 -93.02
N GLY A 407 -11.49 -20.78 -93.56
CA GLY A 407 -11.47 -22.12 -94.14
C GLY A 407 -11.62 -22.11 -95.66
N THR A 408 -12.47 -23.01 -96.16
CA THR A 408 -12.90 -23.09 -97.56
C THR A 408 -14.10 -22.18 -97.86
N GLY A 409 -14.78 -21.68 -96.82
CA GLY A 409 -15.91 -20.77 -96.95
C GLY A 409 -17.15 -21.47 -97.49
N CYS A 410 -17.99 -20.73 -98.21
CA CYS A 410 -19.12 -21.29 -98.95
C CYS A 410 -19.00 -20.97 -100.44
N SER A 411 -18.96 -22.00 -101.28
CA SER A 411 -18.94 -21.89 -102.74
C SER A 411 -20.25 -22.40 -103.34
N ASP A 412 -20.55 -21.95 -104.56
CA ASP A 412 -21.70 -22.41 -105.33
C ASP A 412 -21.72 -23.94 -105.48
N THR A 413 -22.91 -24.55 -105.42
CA THR A 413 -23.08 -26.01 -105.56
C THR A 413 -23.38 -26.37 -107.00
N ASP A 414 -22.34 -26.31 -107.84
CA ASP A 414 -22.42 -26.52 -109.28
C ASP A 414 -23.21 -27.80 -109.64
N ALA A 415 -24.45 -27.61 -110.08
CA ALA A 415 -25.37 -28.68 -110.41
C ALA A 415 -24.98 -29.38 -111.73
N CYS A 416 -24.18 -28.74 -112.59
CA CYS A 416 -23.63 -29.38 -113.79
C CYS A 416 -22.60 -30.48 -113.45
N LEU A 417 -21.92 -30.43 -112.29
CA LEU A 417 -21.01 -31.51 -111.86
C LEU A 417 -21.71 -32.86 -111.66
N ALA A 418 -23.02 -32.86 -111.37
CA ALA A 418 -23.83 -34.07 -111.30
C ALA A 418 -24.14 -34.67 -112.69
N ASN A 419 -23.76 -33.99 -113.77
CA ASN A 419 -24.07 -34.30 -115.18
C ASN A 419 -25.58 -34.52 -115.43
N PRO A 420 -26.46 -33.56 -115.08
CA PRO A 420 -27.91 -33.68 -115.26
C PRO A 420 -28.37 -33.53 -116.72
N CYS A 421 -27.50 -33.01 -117.60
CA CYS A 421 -27.84 -32.68 -118.98
C CYS A 421 -27.34 -33.74 -119.99
N ASP A 422 -28.12 -33.91 -121.06
CA ASP A 422 -27.84 -34.82 -122.17
C ASP A 422 -26.55 -34.44 -122.92
N ALA A 423 -25.91 -35.43 -123.54
CA ALA A 423 -24.64 -35.26 -124.25
C ALA A 423 -24.69 -34.23 -125.39
N GLN A 424 -25.87 -33.90 -125.94
CA GLN A 424 -26.05 -32.87 -126.97
C GLN A 424 -26.57 -31.53 -126.41
N THR A 425 -26.10 -31.16 -125.21
CA THR A 425 -26.43 -29.87 -124.58
C THR A 425 -25.22 -29.03 -124.23
N THR A 426 -25.49 -27.77 -123.93
CA THR A 426 -24.70 -26.95 -123.01
C THR A 426 -25.42 -26.90 -121.67
N CYS A 427 -24.76 -27.40 -120.61
CA CYS A 427 -25.22 -27.25 -119.23
C CYS A 427 -24.85 -25.84 -118.72
N THR A 428 -25.81 -25.14 -118.13
CA THR A 428 -25.60 -23.88 -117.42
C THR A 428 -26.11 -24.03 -116.00
N ASP A 429 -25.22 -23.89 -115.03
CA ASP A 429 -25.59 -23.94 -113.61
C ASP A 429 -26.51 -22.77 -113.24
N ASN A 430 -27.54 -23.02 -112.42
CA ASN A 430 -28.46 -21.97 -112.01
C ASN A 430 -27.98 -21.32 -110.71
N PRO A 431 -27.94 -19.98 -110.61
CA PRO A 431 -27.38 -19.31 -109.44
C PRO A 431 -28.17 -19.64 -108.15
N PRO A 432 -27.49 -19.74 -106.99
CA PRO A 432 -28.12 -20.00 -105.69
C PRO A 432 -29.28 -19.06 -105.37
N PRO A 433 -30.34 -19.54 -104.68
CA PRO A 433 -30.43 -20.81 -103.94
C PRO A 433 -30.96 -21.99 -104.77
N ALA A 434 -30.92 -21.91 -106.10
CA ALA A 434 -31.21 -23.05 -106.96
C ALA A 434 -30.24 -24.22 -106.67
N LEU A 435 -30.70 -25.44 -106.95
CA LEU A 435 -29.94 -26.70 -106.84
C LEU A 435 -30.10 -27.54 -108.13
N ASP A 436 -30.48 -26.88 -109.21
CA ASP A 436 -30.70 -27.45 -110.53
C ASP A 436 -29.86 -26.72 -111.58
N ALA A 437 -29.70 -27.31 -112.76
CA ALA A 437 -29.03 -26.69 -113.89
C ALA A 437 -30.00 -26.52 -115.06
N THR A 438 -29.77 -25.51 -115.89
CA THR A 438 -30.47 -25.33 -117.16
C THR A 438 -29.72 -26.06 -118.27
N CYS A 439 -30.36 -27.06 -118.88
CA CYS A 439 -29.84 -27.80 -120.03
C CYS A 439 -30.38 -27.20 -121.34
N THR A 440 -29.51 -26.70 -122.21
CA THR A 440 -29.92 -26.17 -123.53
C THR A 440 -29.41 -27.06 -124.64
N CYS A 441 -30.29 -27.59 -125.50
CA CYS A 441 -29.87 -28.37 -126.67
C CYS A 441 -28.96 -27.57 -127.61
N ASN A 442 -27.93 -28.26 -128.11
CA ASN A 442 -27.00 -27.70 -129.09
C ASN A 442 -27.72 -27.46 -130.44
N THR A 443 -27.18 -26.55 -131.26
CA THR A 443 -27.79 -26.20 -132.57
C THR A 443 -27.97 -27.43 -133.47
N GLY A 444 -29.19 -27.62 -133.97
CA GLY A 444 -29.57 -28.84 -134.71
C GLY A 444 -30.36 -29.85 -133.87
N TYR A 445 -30.51 -29.64 -132.55
CA TYR A 445 -31.26 -30.54 -131.67
C TYR A 445 -32.45 -29.85 -130.98
N THR A 446 -33.49 -30.62 -130.66
CA THR A 446 -34.67 -30.21 -129.88
C THR A 446 -34.97 -31.17 -128.73
N GLY A 447 -35.56 -30.66 -127.65
CA GLY A 447 -35.93 -31.41 -126.44
C GLY A 447 -35.79 -30.54 -125.18
N ASP A 448 -35.87 -31.16 -123.99
CA ASP A 448 -35.65 -30.47 -122.70
C ASP A 448 -34.19 -30.51 -122.21
N GLY A 449 -33.33 -31.30 -122.87
CA GLY A 449 -31.90 -31.38 -122.57
C GLY A 449 -31.53 -32.13 -121.29
N PHE A 450 -32.46 -32.69 -120.50
CA PHE A 450 -32.10 -33.45 -119.30
C PHE A 450 -31.93 -34.94 -119.59
N VAL A 451 -30.92 -35.60 -118.99
CA VAL A 451 -30.74 -37.07 -119.13
C VAL A 451 -31.92 -37.88 -118.58
N ASN A 452 -32.64 -37.30 -117.61
CA ASN A 452 -33.82 -37.88 -116.98
C ASN A 452 -35.14 -37.32 -117.56
N GLY A 453 -35.06 -36.54 -118.65
CA GLY A 453 -36.20 -35.94 -119.35
C GLY A 453 -36.41 -36.56 -120.73
N THR A 454 -36.68 -35.71 -121.72
CA THR A 454 -36.74 -36.03 -123.15
C THR A 454 -35.36 -35.93 -123.83
N GLY A 455 -34.37 -35.33 -123.17
CA GLY A 455 -33.00 -35.20 -123.68
C GLY A 455 -32.92 -34.25 -124.87
N CYS A 456 -32.02 -34.50 -125.81
CA CYS A 456 -31.91 -33.76 -127.07
C CYS A 456 -31.91 -34.73 -128.25
N SER A 457 -32.86 -34.56 -129.17
CA SER A 457 -33.00 -35.34 -130.39
C SER A 457 -32.83 -34.48 -131.64
N ASP A 458 -32.49 -35.12 -132.75
CA ASP A 458 -32.30 -34.48 -134.06
C ASP A 458 -33.53 -33.64 -134.49
N THR A 459 -33.30 -32.52 -135.18
CA THR A 459 -34.36 -31.59 -135.60
C THR A 459 -34.78 -31.89 -137.03
N ASP A 460 -35.57 -32.96 -137.21
CA ASP A 460 -35.99 -33.47 -138.52
C ASP A 460 -36.58 -32.37 -139.43
N ALA A 461 -35.77 -31.89 -140.38
CA ALA A 461 -36.12 -30.84 -141.30
C ALA A 461 -37.12 -31.32 -142.37
N CYS A 462 -37.27 -32.64 -142.56
CA CYS A 462 -38.29 -33.20 -143.45
C CYS A 462 -39.71 -33.03 -142.90
N LEU A 463 -39.91 -32.87 -141.58
CA LEU A 463 -41.23 -32.57 -140.99
C LEU A 463 -41.83 -31.25 -141.49
N ALA A 464 -40.99 -30.29 -141.89
CA ALA A 464 -41.43 -29.04 -142.53
C ALA A 464 -41.95 -29.23 -143.96
N ASN A 465 -41.86 -30.45 -144.52
CA ASN A 465 -42.17 -30.80 -145.92
C ASN A 465 -41.46 -29.89 -146.95
N PRO A 466 -40.11 -29.75 -146.90
CA PRO A 466 -39.36 -28.86 -147.80
C PRO A 466 -39.28 -29.37 -149.25
N CYS A 467 -39.66 -30.61 -149.52
CA CYS A 467 -39.53 -31.27 -150.83
C CYS A 467 -40.83 -31.33 -151.64
N ASP A 468 -40.73 -31.31 -152.98
CA ASP A 468 -41.83 -31.58 -153.90
C ASP A 468 -42.47 -32.94 -153.56
N ALA A 469 -43.78 -33.08 -153.73
CA ALA A 469 -44.51 -34.32 -153.46
C ALA A 469 -44.01 -35.55 -154.28
N ARG A 470 -43.15 -35.34 -155.28
CA ARG A 470 -42.48 -36.36 -156.10
C ARG A 470 -40.96 -36.43 -155.84
N ALA A 471 -40.48 -35.87 -154.74
CA ALA A 471 -39.14 -36.07 -154.21
C ALA A 471 -39.19 -36.84 -152.89
N THR A 472 -38.15 -37.64 -152.65
CA THR A 472 -37.88 -38.21 -151.34
C THR A 472 -37.07 -37.19 -150.55
N CYS A 473 -37.56 -36.88 -149.35
CA CYS A 473 -36.82 -36.05 -148.39
C CYS A 473 -35.87 -36.91 -147.57
N THR A 474 -34.62 -36.46 -147.44
CA THR A 474 -33.63 -37.04 -146.53
C THR A 474 -33.14 -35.92 -145.63
N ASP A 475 -33.36 -36.06 -144.33
CA ASP A 475 -32.90 -35.11 -143.32
C ASP A 475 -31.36 -35.08 -143.28
N ASN A 476 -30.77 -33.89 -143.11
CA ASN A 476 -29.31 -33.74 -143.04
C ASN A 476 -28.86 -33.77 -141.58
N PRO A 477 -27.81 -34.54 -141.21
CA PRO A 477 -27.43 -34.70 -139.82
C PRO A 477 -26.95 -33.36 -139.19
N PRO A 478 -27.15 -33.17 -137.87
CA PRO A 478 -26.73 -31.97 -137.14
C PRO A 478 -25.25 -31.60 -137.37
N PRO A 479 -24.91 -30.30 -137.41
CA PRO A 479 -25.73 -29.14 -137.04
C PRO A 479 -26.51 -28.53 -138.24
N ALA A 480 -26.72 -29.29 -139.31
CA ALA A 480 -27.60 -28.86 -140.39
C ALA A 480 -29.05 -28.67 -139.88
N LEU A 481 -29.78 -27.75 -140.50
CA LEU A 481 -31.20 -27.46 -140.22
C LEU A 481 -32.02 -27.51 -141.53
N ASP A 482 -31.47 -28.18 -142.55
CA ASP A 482 -32.04 -28.33 -143.88
C ASP A 482 -32.13 -29.82 -144.25
N ALA A 483 -32.90 -30.13 -145.29
CA ALA A 483 -33.06 -31.49 -145.79
C ALA A 483 -32.69 -31.57 -147.26
N THR A 484 -32.09 -32.68 -147.67
CA THR A 484 -31.77 -32.99 -149.06
C THR A 484 -32.98 -33.61 -149.76
N CYS A 485 -33.51 -32.93 -150.78
CA CYS A 485 -34.63 -33.40 -151.59
C CYS A 485 -34.14 -34.08 -152.88
N THR A 486 -34.50 -35.35 -153.10
CA THR A 486 -34.09 -36.11 -154.30
C THR A 486 -35.31 -36.53 -155.12
N CYS A 487 -35.41 -36.12 -156.39
CA CYS A 487 -36.54 -36.51 -157.24
C CYS A 487 -36.67 -38.03 -157.41
N ASN A 488 -37.91 -38.52 -157.32
CA ASN A 488 -38.24 -39.93 -157.47
C ASN A 488 -37.99 -40.40 -158.92
N THR A 489 -37.75 -41.70 -159.09
CA THR A 489 -37.38 -42.30 -160.39
C THR A 489 -38.40 -41.98 -161.49
N GLY A 490 -37.90 -41.44 -162.61
CA GLY A 490 -38.72 -40.98 -163.75
C GLY A 490 -38.96 -39.47 -163.80
N TYR A 491 -38.51 -38.71 -162.80
CA TYR A 491 -38.61 -37.25 -162.74
C TYR A 491 -37.22 -36.60 -162.62
N THR A 492 -37.09 -35.35 -163.09
CA THR A 492 -35.87 -34.53 -162.97
C THR A 492 -36.18 -33.11 -162.47
N GLY A 493 -35.23 -32.51 -161.75
CA GLY A 493 -35.32 -31.17 -161.15
C GLY A 493 -34.56 -31.10 -159.82
N ASP A 494 -34.76 -30.02 -159.05
CA ASP A 494 -34.05 -29.77 -157.77
C ASP A 494 -34.72 -30.39 -156.53
N GLY A 495 -35.89 -31.02 -156.69
CA GLY A 495 -36.57 -31.74 -155.61
C GLY A 495 -37.23 -30.88 -154.53
N LEU A 496 -36.95 -29.58 -154.46
CA LEU A 496 -37.49 -28.68 -153.43
C LEU A 496 -38.92 -28.23 -153.77
N ALA A 497 -39.80 -28.17 -152.77
CA ALA A 497 -41.18 -27.69 -152.94
C ALA A 497 -41.25 -26.20 -153.35
N SER A 498 -40.24 -25.43 -152.94
CA SER A 498 -40.07 -24.01 -153.26
C SER A 498 -39.23 -23.75 -154.52
N GLY A 499 -38.72 -24.81 -155.17
CA GLY A 499 -37.80 -24.75 -156.30
C GLY A 499 -38.46 -25.06 -157.65
N THR A 500 -37.68 -25.69 -158.54
CA THR A 500 -38.13 -26.22 -159.83
C THR A 500 -38.90 -27.53 -159.70
N GLY A 501 -38.84 -28.19 -158.53
CA GLY A 501 -39.60 -29.39 -158.20
C GLY A 501 -39.13 -30.60 -159.00
N CYS A 502 -40.04 -31.53 -159.33
CA CYS A 502 -39.72 -32.75 -160.07
C CYS A 502 -40.66 -32.96 -161.29
N SER A 503 -40.13 -32.92 -162.52
CA SER A 503 -40.92 -32.98 -163.75
C SER A 503 -40.62 -34.22 -164.61
N GLY A 504 -41.62 -34.75 -165.34
CA GLY A 504 -41.52 -36.01 -166.09
C GLY A 504 -41.68 -35.85 -167.62
N HIS A 505 -41.19 -36.83 -168.39
CA HIS A 505 -41.23 -36.84 -169.86
C HIS A 505 -42.58 -37.25 -170.46
N LEU A 506 -43.07 -36.47 -171.44
CA LEU A 506 -44.13 -36.87 -172.37
C LEU A 506 -43.52 -37.44 -173.66
N TYR A 507 -44.09 -38.53 -174.18
CA TYR A 507 -43.68 -39.14 -175.45
C TYR A 507 -44.10 -38.32 -176.67
N GLY A 508 -43.20 -38.21 -177.65
CA GLY A 508 -43.42 -37.66 -178.99
C GLY A 508 -42.27 -38.04 -179.92
#